data_AF-A0A8J7I243-F1
#
_entry.id   AF-A0A8J7I243-F1
#
_cell.length_a   1.000
_cell.length_b   1.000
_cell.length_c   1.000
_cell.angle_alpha   90.00
_cell.angle_beta   90.00
_cell.angle_gamma   90.00
#
_symmetry.space_group_name_H-M   'P 1'
#
loop_
_entity.id
_entity.type
_entity.pdbx_description
1 polymer ?
#
loop_
_entity_poly.entity_id
_entity_poly.type
_entity_poly.pdbx_seq_one_letter_code
_entity_poly.pdbx_strand_id
1 'polypeptide(L)'
;MPTNAVTSAIVKTCGLVQIIYTIAQSIGGALVLLMILSGCSALGFNSSNVTWNTYSNARYGFEFPYPSNWTVLNTPENNDGIAFVSPENDSVQIRGWAVNELPKSLTEEQHSEKAVNPNFQTVQGISGVMFVEVGQQVSSMTLTLTQAQVQYCWQGRSQSKDFPDYYRLFYYIAQQYRISRTGG
;
A
#
# COMPACT_ATOMS: atom_id res chain seq x y z
N MET A 1 -6.09 -24.13 34.34
CA MET A 1 -5.27 -23.90 33.14
C MET A 1 -5.42 -25.11 32.22
N PRO A 2 -5.87 -24.89 30.98
CA PRO A 2 -5.21 -25.54 29.86
C PRO A 2 -4.71 -24.51 28.85
N THR A 3 -3.65 -24.96 28.19
CA THR A 3 -2.65 -24.32 27.34
C THR A 3 -3.24 -23.75 26.05
N ASN A 4 -2.76 -22.56 25.67
CA ASN A 4 -2.97 -21.98 24.34
C ASN A 4 -2.32 -22.85 23.27
N ALA A 5 -3.04 -23.17 22.20
CA ALA A 5 -2.46 -23.64 20.95
C ALA A 5 -2.80 -22.63 19.85
N VAL A 6 -1.82 -21.78 19.54
CA VAL A 6 -1.82 -20.94 18.34
C VAL A 6 -1.68 -21.89 17.15
N THR A 7 -2.73 -21.99 16.33
CA THR A 7 -2.70 -22.81 15.11
C THR A 7 -1.99 -22.02 14.01
N SER A 8 -0.72 -22.35 13.79
CA SER A 8 0.05 -21.86 12.66
C SER A 8 -0.42 -22.58 11.39
N ALA A 9 -1.16 -21.89 10.53
CA ALA A 9 -1.45 -22.38 9.19
C ALA A 9 -0.20 -22.22 8.33
N ILE A 10 0.56 -23.31 8.20
CA ILE A 10 1.68 -23.41 7.26
C ILE A 10 1.09 -23.33 5.86
N VAL A 11 1.32 -22.22 5.17
CA VAL A 11 1.11 -22.12 3.72
C VAL A 11 2.11 -23.06 3.07
N LYS A 12 1.61 -24.14 2.49
CA LYS A 12 2.40 -25.08 1.70
C LYS A 12 3.01 -24.35 0.50
N THR A 13 4.32 -24.11 0.58
CA THR A 13 5.16 -23.79 -0.57
C THR A 13 5.16 -24.97 -1.53
N CYS A 14 4.55 -24.80 -2.70
CA CYS A 14 4.70 -25.73 -3.80
C CYS A 14 5.99 -25.37 -4.56
N GLY A 15 7.12 -25.83 -4.04
CA GLY A 15 8.39 -25.83 -4.78
C GLY A 15 8.44 -27.09 -5.63
N LEU A 16 8.09 -27.00 -6.92
CA LEU A 16 8.46 -28.02 -7.89
C LEU A 16 9.76 -27.59 -8.58
N VAL A 17 10.87 -27.99 -7.96
CA VAL A 17 12.12 -28.20 -8.69
C VAL A 17 11.91 -29.46 -9.53
N GLN A 18 11.78 -29.30 -10.85
CA GLN A 18 11.77 -30.45 -11.77
C GLN A 18 13.01 -30.40 -12.66
N ILE A 19 14.00 -31.15 -12.17
CA ILE A 19 15.11 -31.73 -12.93
C ILE A 19 14.48 -32.60 -14.03
N ILE A 20 14.80 -32.34 -15.31
CA ILE A 20 15.05 -33.36 -16.33
C ILE A 20 16.00 -32.73 -17.36
N TYR A 21 17.21 -33.28 -17.46
CA TYR A 21 18.09 -33.09 -18.61
C TYR A 21 18.52 -34.48 -19.10
N THR A 22 18.65 -34.62 -20.43
CA THR A 22 19.24 -35.75 -21.19
C THR A 22 18.38 -37.03 -21.25
N ILE A 23 18.16 -37.73 -22.38
CA ILE A 23 19.04 -38.03 -23.52
C ILE A 23 18.23 -38.11 -24.84
N ALA A 24 18.94 -37.81 -25.92
CA ALA A 24 18.49 -37.68 -27.30
C ALA A 24 18.30 -38.98 -28.10
N GLN A 25 17.67 -38.79 -29.27
CA GLN A 25 17.73 -39.55 -30.52
C GLN A 25 16.75 -40.72 -30.73
N SER A 26 15.66 -40.46 -31.45
CA SER A 26 15.52 -40.90 -32.85
C SER A 26 14.15 -40.49 -33.42
N ILE A 27 14.20 -39.83 -34.59
CA ILE A 27 13.18 -39.76 -35.64
C ILE A 27 11.75 -39.37 -35.23
N GLY A 28 11.40 -38.10 -35.52
CA GLY A 28 10.04 -37.70 -35.91
C GLY A 28 9.11 -37.24 -34.78
N GLY A 29 8.78 -35.95 -34.76
CA GLY A 29 7.67 -35.45 -33.94
C GLY A 29 7.81 -33.99 -33.54
N ALA A 30 7.50 -33.08 -34.45
CA ALA A 30 7.48 -31.63 -34.23
C ALA A 30 6.34 -31.12 -33.33
N LEU A 31 6.02 -31.75 -32.18
CA LEU A 31 4.73 -31.50 -31.50
C LEU A 31 4.70 -31.46 -29.95
N VAL A 32 5.71 -30.92 -29.26
CA VAL A 32 5.53 -30.59 -27.81
C VAL A 32 6.19 -29.27 -27.41
N LEU A 33 5.85 -28.16 -28.08
CA LEU A 33 6.24 -26.81 -27.64
C LEU A 33 5.05 -25.85 -27.49
N LEU A 34 3.88 -26.34 -27.13
CA LEU A 34 2.76 -25.44 -26.84
C LEU A 34 1.98 -26.00 -25.66
N MET A 35 1.56 -25.11 -24.75
CA MET A 35 0.62 -25.34 -23.64
C MET A 35 1.17 -25.38 -22.21
N ILE A 36 1.99 -24.42 -21.77
CA ILE A 36 1.91 -23.96 -20.37
C ILE A 36 2.17 -22.45 -20.26
N LEU A 37 1.16 -21.64 -20.61
CA LEU A 37 1.05 -20.25 -20.17
C LEU A 37 -0.34 -20.06 -19.53
N SER A 38 -0.65 -20.88 -18.53
CA SER A 38 -1.82 -20.66 -17.68
C SER A 38 -1.45 -19.64 -16.61
N GLY A 39 -1.58 -18.36 -16.96
CA GLY A 39 -1.47 -17.27 -15.99
C GLY A 39 -2.59 -17.38 -14.96
N CYS A 40 -2.24 -17.47 -13.67
CA CYS A 40 -3.20 -17.35 -12.59
C CYS A 40 -3.69 -15.90 -12.54
N SER A 41 -4.90 -15.62 -13.06
CA SER A 41 -5.51 -14.30 -12.93
C SER A 41 -5.93 -14.09 -11.48
N ALA A 42 -5.02 -13.60 -10.65
CA ALA A 42 -5.31 -13.19 -9.30
C ALA A 42 -6.35 -12.06 -9.34
N LEU A 43 -7.62 -12.34 -9.00
CA LEU A 43 -8.79 -11.43 -8.98
C LEU A 43 -8.37 -9.95 -8.87
N GLY A 44 -8.12 -9.35 -10.04
CA GLY A 44 -7.51 -8.03 -10.20
C GLY A 44 -8.39 -6.99 -9.55
N PHE A 45 -7.86 -6.16 -8.64
CA PHE A 45 -8.48 -4.86 -8.47
C PHE A 45 -8.32 -4.16 -9.81
N ASN A 46 -9.43 -3.98 -10.52
CA ASN A 46 -9.41 -3.37 -11.83
C ASN A 46 -9.63 -1.87 -11.67
N SER A 47 -8.53 -1.12 -11.56
CA SER A 47 -8.57 0.34 -11.43
C SER A 47 -9.25 1.06 -12.59
N SER A 48 -9.39 0.40 -13.75
CA SER A 48 -10.05 0.97 -14.94
C SER A 48 -11.56 1.14 -14.81
N ASN A 49 -12.21 0.43 -13.89
CA ASN A 49 -13.65 0.55 -13.62
C ASN A 49 -13.99 1.58 -12.53
N VAL A 50 -12.97 2.23 -11.95
CA VAL A 50 -13.14 3.26 -10.93
C VAL A 50 -12.96 4.62 -11.59
N THR A 51 -13.92 5.53 -11.40
CA THR A 51 -13.73 6.94 -11.76
C THR A 51 -12.91 7.60 -10.65
N TRP A 52 -11.85 8.31 -11.03
CA TRP A 52 -10.89 8.89 -10.09
C TRP A 52 -10.98 10.42 -10.09
N ASN A 53 -10.88 11.00 -8.90
CA ASN A 53 -10.52 12.40 -8.70
C ASN A 53 -9.11 12.48 -8.10
N THR A 54 -8.51 13.67 -8.15
CA THR A 54 -7.22 13.95 -7.51
C THR A 54 -7.41 14.96 -6.40
N TYR A 55 -6.95 14.62 -5.20
CA TYR A 55 -6.79 15.60 -4.13
C TYR A 55 -5.43 16.26 -4.26
N SER A 56 -5.37 17.57 -4.08
CA SER A 56 -4.13 18.34 -4.08
C SER A 56 -4.09 19.26 -2.86
N ASN A 57 -2.96 19.26 -2.15
CA ASN A 57 -2.68 20.15 -1.04
C ASN A 57 -1.63 21.18 -1.48
N ALA A 58 -2.06 22.40 -1.78
CA ALA A 58 -1.15 23.45 -2.26
C ALA A 58 -0.14 23.90 -1.20
N ARG A 59 -0.48 23.81 0.10
CA ARG A 59 0.39 24.25 1.20
C ARG A 59 1.65 23.40 1.31
N TYR A 60 1.50 22.08 1.18
CA TYR A 60 2.59 21.12 1.30
C TYR A 60 3.00 20.52 -0.05
N GLY A 61 2.31 20.86 -1.14
CA GLY A 61 2.68 20.45 -2.49
C GLY A 61 2.46 18.97 -2.79
N PHE A 62 1.58 18.25 -2.09
CA PHE A 62 1.34 16.82 -2.35
C PHE A 62 -0.03 16.55 -2.97
N GLU A 63 -0.14 15.43 -3.67
CA GLU A 63 -1.38 14.97 -4.29
C GLU A 63 -1.49 13.43 -4.30
N PHE A 64 -2.74 12.94 -4.32
CA PHE A 64 -3.03 11.52 -4.50
C PHE A 64 -4.44 11.31 -5.09
N PRO A 65 -4.67 10.21 -5.82
CA PRO A 65 -5.99 9.91 -6.37
C PRO A 65 -6.94 9.32 -5.33
N TYR A 66 -8.23 9.50 -5.53
CA TYR A 66 -9.28 8.86 -4.73
C TYR A 66 -10.51 8.54 -5.61
N PRO A 67 -11.33 7.53 -5.27
CA PRO A 67 -12.54 7.25 -6.02
C PRO A 67 -13.51 8.43 -5.96
N SER A 68 -14.02 8.86 -7.11
CA SER A 68 -14.77 10.12 -7.24
C SER A 68 -16.12 10.12 -6.50
N ASN A 69 -16.63 8.95 -6.14
CA ASN A 69 -17.85 8.77 -5.37
C ASN A 69 -17.64 8.81 -3.85
N TRP A 70 -16.40 8.98 -3.38
CA TRP A 70 -16.10 9.07 -1.95
C TRP A 70 -16.36 10.48 -1.41
N THR A 71 -16.86 10.54 -0.18
CA THR A 71 -17.26 11.79 0.47
C THR A 71 -16.15 12.30 1.37
N VAL A 72 -15.96 13.61 1.44
CA VAL A 72 -15.04 14.25 2.40
C VAL A 72 -15.62 14.14 3.81
N LEU A 73 -14.85 13.60 4.77
CA LEU A 73 -15.32 13.44 6.15
C LEU A 73 -15.31 14.76 6.92
N ASN A 74 -14.24 15.53 6.81
CA ASN A 74 -14.07 16.87 7.37
C ASN A 74 -12.85 17.53 6.71
N THR A 75 -12.91 18.83 6.45
CA THR A 75 -11.72 19.61 6.05
C THR A 75 -11.06 20.14 7.32
N PRO A 76 -9.80 19.77 7.62
CA PRO A 76 -9.13 20.27 8.81
C PRO A 76 -8.88 21.78 8.68
N GLU A 77 -9.07 22.52 9.77
CA GLU A 77 -8.93 23.99 9.78
C GLU A 77 -7.52 24.45 9.37
N ASN A 78 -6.51 23.64 9.67
CA ASN A 78 -5.11 23.93 9.36
C ASN A 78 -4.71 23.60 7.90
N ASN A 79 -5.58 22.96 7.11
CA ASN A 79 -5.27 22.53 5.74
C ASN A 79 -4.04 21.63 5.62
N ASP A 80 -3.68 20.85 6.65
CA ASP A 80 -2.53 19.94 6.60
C ASP A 80 -2.85 18.64 5.85
N GLY A 81 -4.12 18.38 5.51
CA GLY A 81 -4.54 17.16 4.86
C GLY A 81 -6.03 17.07 4.58
N ILE A 82 -6.50 15.86 4.28
CA ILE A 82 -7.90 15.55 4.02
C ILE A 82 -8.22 14.09 4.38
N ALA A 83 -9.47 13.80 4.69
CA ALA A 83 -9.98 12.44 4.84
C ALA A 83 -11.23 12.22 3.96
N PHE A 84 -11.30 11.04 3.35
CA PHE A 84 -12.43 10.59 2.55
C PHE A 84 -12.98 9.29 3.12
N VAL A 85 -14.28 9.07 2.92
CA VAL A 85 -15.00 7.86 3.34
C VAL A 85 -15.74 7.24 2.16
N SER A 86 -15.76 5.91 2.12
CA SER A 86 -16.55 5.18 1.13
C SER A 86 -18.05 5.41 1.34
N PRO A 87 -18.83 5.62 0.26
CA PRO A 87 -20.29 5.73 0.38
C PRO A 87 -20.96 4.39 0.74
N GLU A 88 -20.28 3.27 0.53
CA GLU A 88 -20.82 1.92 0.75
C GLU A 88 -20.56 1.41 2.18
N ASN A 89 -19.49 1.90 2.82
CA ASN A 89 -19.07 1.44 4.15
C ASN A 89 -18.26 2.54 4.85
N ASP A 90 -18.84 3.13 5.89
CA ASP A 90 -18.25 4.27 6.62
C ASP A 90 -16.97 3.93 7.39
N SER A 91 -16.72 2.63 7.64
CA SER A 91 -15.47 2.16 8.23
C SER A 91 -14.30 2.22 7.26
N VAL A 92 -14.57 2.28 5.95
CA VAL A 92 -13.57 2.33 4.88
C VAL A 92 -13.22 3.78 4.62
N GLN A 93 -12.01 4.16 5.00
CA GLN A 93 -11.54 5.55 4.95
C GLN A 93 -10.14 5.63 4.39
N ILE A 94 -9.86 6.73 3.69
CA ILE A 94 -8.50 7.12 3.34
C ILE A 94 -8.21 8.52 3.90
N ARG A 95 -6.96 8.77 4.27
CA ARG A 95 -6.49 10.06 4.76
C ARG A 95 -5.11 10.34 4.22
N GLY A 96 -4.86 11.57 3.81
CA GLY A 96 -3.52 12.06 3.51
C GLY A 96 -3.24 13.35 4.25
N TRP A 97 -2.05 13.50 4.81
CA TRP A 97 -1.64 14.69 5.55
C TRP A 97 -0.13 14.90 5.52
N ALA A 98 0.32 16.10 5.85
CA ALA A 98 1.73 16.44 5.99
C ALA A 98 1.99 17.08 7.36
N VAL A 99 3.18 16.86 7.91
CA VAL A 99 3.63 17.39 9.20
C VAL A 99 5.05 17.92 9.05
N ASN A 100 5.31 19.12 9.58
CA ASN A 100 6.69 19.61 9.69
C ASN A 100 7.40 18.87 10.82
N GLU A 101 8.56 18.30 10.55
CA GLU A 101 9.41 17.72 11.59
C GLU A 101 9.88 18.84 12.53
N LEU A 102 9.66 18.68 13.83
CA LEU A 102 10.20 19.60 14.83
C LEU A 102 11.73 19.47 14.87
N PRO A 103 12.46 20.56 15.19
CA PRO A 103 13.89 20.48 15.42
C PRO A 103 14.18 19.44 16.51
N LYS A 104 15.11 18.52 16.24
CA LYS A 104 15.51 17.42 17.14
C LYS A 104 15.89 17.89 18.57
N SER A 105 16.20 19.18 18.74
CA SER A 105 16.48 19.79 20.05
C SER A 105 15.27 19.92 20.99
N LEU A 106 14.04 19.72 20.50
CA LEU A 106 12.81 19.79 21.30
C LEU A 106 12.24 18.39 21.67
N THR A 107 12.82 17.33 21.12
CA THR A 107 12.46 15.93 21.37
C THR A 107 13.65 15.18 21.95
N GLU A 108 14.15 15.64 23.10
CA GLU A 108 15.01 14.83 23.96
C GLU A 108 14.15 13.84 24.77
N GLU A 109 13.43 12.95 24.08
CA GLU A 109 12.96 11.73 24.70
C GLU A 109 13.39 10.52 23.89
N GLN A 110 13.95 9.57 24.62
CA GLN A 110 14.76 8.48 24.17
C GLN A 110 13.94 7.43 23.43
N HIS A 111 13.67 7.63 22.16
CA HIS A 111 13.61 6.52 21.22
C HIS A 111 14.71 6.74 20.21
N SER A 112 15.72 5.87 20.25
CA SER A 112 16.61 5.67 19.13
C SER A 112 15.72 5.34 17.94
N GLU A 113 15.37 6.35 17.12
CA GLU A 113 14.82 6.17 15.78
C GLU A 113 15.86 5.33 15.04
N LYS A 114 15.75 4.01 15.14
CA LYS A 114 16.39 3.14 14.18
C LYS A 114 15.88 3.64 12.84
N ALA A 115 16.79 4.17 12.03
CA ALA A 115 16.51 4.55 10.66
C ALA A 115 15.75 3.39 10.01
N VAL A 116 14.46 3.58 9.77
CA VAL A 116 13.64 2.55 9.14
C VAL A 116 13.99 2.57 7.66
N ASN A 117 14.60 1.49 7.18
CA ASN A 117 14.94 1.38 5.78
C ASN A 117 13.66 1.47 4.94
N PRO A 118 13.65 2.26 3.86
CA PRO A 118 12.50 2.34 2.99
C PRO A 118 12.20 0.96 2.40
N ASN A 119 10.92 0.60 2.34
CA ASN A 119 10.43 -0.68 1.82
C ASN A 119 9.38 -0.47 0.72
N PHE A 120 9.15 0.77 0.32
CA PHE A 120 8.16 1.17 -0.65
C PHE A 120 8.71 2.30 -1.54
N GLN A 121 8.26 2.34 -2.79
CA GLN A 121 8.57 3.42 -3.71
C GLN A 121 7.30 3.80 -4.49
N THR A 122 6.99 5.09 -4.54
CA THR A 122 5.88 5.60 -5.37
C THR A 122 6.23 5.50 -6.86
N VAL A 123 5.23 5.63 -7.75
CA VAL A 123 5.47 5.72 -9.20
C VAL A 123 6.35 6.92 -9.57
N GLN A 124 6.31 7.99 -8.77
CA GLN A 124 7.19 9.15 -8.94
C GLN A 124 8.65 8.85 -8.56
N GLY A 125 8.93 7.70 -7.95
CA GLY A 125 10.26 7.29 -7.52
C GLY A 125 10.63 7.70 -6.09
N ILE A 126 9.67 8.20 -5.29
CA ILE A 126 9.92 8.61 -3.90
C ILE A 126 9.91 7.37 -3.01
N SER A 127 11.03 7.10 -2.36
CA SER A 127 11.16 6.00 -1.40
C SER A 127 10.60 6.38 -0.03
N GLY A 128 9.96 5.43 0.64
CA GLY A 128 9.48 5.60 2.00
C GLY A 128 9.11 4.29 2.66
N VAL A 129 8.39 4.39 3.76
CA VAL A 129 8.01 3.25 4.59
C VAL A 129 6.52 3.02 4.45
N MET A 130 6.16 1.84 3.97
CA MET A 130 4.80 1.31 4.02
C MET A 130 4.71 0.28 5.13
N PHE A 131 3.73 0.47 6.02
CA PHE A 131 3.43 -0.43 7.12
C PHE A 131 1.98 -0.87 7.04
N VAL A 132 1.74 -2.18 7.21
CA VAL A 132 0.40 -2.75 7.27
C VAL A 132 0.19 -3.29 8.68
N GLU A 133 -0.79 -2.74 9.38
CA GLU A 133 -1.20 -3.17 10.70
C GLU A 133 -2.49 -3.99 10.59
N VAL A 134 -2.42 -5.25 11.02
CA VAL A 134 -3.59 -6.13 11.08
C VAL A 134 -4.08 -6.20 12.53
N GLY A 135 -5.06 -5.37 12.86
CA GLY A 135 -5.72 -5.39 14.17
C GLY A 135 -6.88 -6.38 14.23
N GLN A 136 -7.41 -6.61 15.42
CA GLN A 136 -8.59 -7.49 15.60
C GLN A 136 -9.87 -6.89 15.00
N GLN A 137 -10.05 -5.58 15.10
CA GLN A 137 -11.25 -4.87 14.63
C GLN A 137 -11.01 -4.02 13.39
N VAL A 138 -9.88 -3.30 13.37
CA VAL A 138 -9.49 -2.40 12.29
C VAL A 138 -8.11 -2.81 11.79
N SER A 139 -7.96 -2.83 10.48
CA SER A 139 -6.66 -2.97 9.82
C SER A 139 -6.36 -1.71 9.03
N SER A 140 -5.08 -1.38 8.90
CA SER A 140 -4.64 -0.18 8.19
C SER A 140 -3.39 -0.41 7.36
N MET A 141 -3.27 0.37 6.28
CA MET A 141 -2.06 0.52 5.48
C MET A 141 -1.64 1.98 5.58
N THR A 142 -0.42 2.21 6.05
CA THR A 142 0.14 3.56 6.22
C THR A 142 1.40 3.68 5.39
N LEU A 143 1.48 4.73 4.56
CA LEU A 143 2.67 5.16 3.84
C LEU A 143 3.22 6.42 4.52
N THR A 144 4.52 6.44 4.78
CA THR A 144 5.28 7.59 5.24
C THR A 144 6.40 7.90 4.24
N LEU A 145 6.40 9.11 3.69
CA LEU A 145 7.47 9.67 2.87
C LEU A 145 8.10 10.85 3.63
N THR A 146 9.41 10.99 3.59
CA THR A 146 10.10 12.16 4.18
C THR A 146 10.86 12.90 3.08
N GLN A 147 10.63 14.21 2.97
CA GLN A 147 11.38 15.07 2.07
C GLN A 147 11.66 16.41 2.76
N ALA A 148 12.94 16.80 2.80
CA ALA A 148 13.43 17.94 3.58
C ALA A 148 13.04 17.80 5.07
N GLN A 149 12.27 18.74 5.62
CA GLN A 149 11.78 18.73 7.00
C GLN A 149 10.27 18.45 7.07
N VAL A 150 9.71 17.78 6.06
CA VAL A 150 8.28 17.46 5.99
C VAL A 150 8.11 15.96 5.87
N GLN A 151 7.28 15.42 6.76
CA GLN A 151 6.78 14.06 6.69
C GLN A 151 5.40 14.07 6.03
N TYR A 152 5.25 13.30 4.97
CA TYR A 152 4.02 13.10 4.22
C TYR A 152 3.46 11.73 4.54
N CYS A 153 2.22 11.70 4.99
CA CYS A 153 1.55 10.50 5.43
C CYS A 153 0.32 10.24 4.59
N TRP A 154 0.10 8.97 4.28
CA TRP A 154 -1.13 8.47 3.69
C TRP A 154 -1.58 7.23 4.44
N GLN A 155 -2.88 7.09 4.70
CA GLN A 155 -3.45 5.92 5.36
C GLN A 155 -4.74 5.47 4.67
N GLY A 156 -4.87 4.17 4.45
CA GLY A 156 -6.14 3.49 4.18
C GLY A 156 -6.50 2.59 5.35
N ARG A 157 -7.77 2.57 5.76
CA ARG A 157 -8.28 1.73 6.87
C ARG A 157 -9.66 1.20 6.57
N SER A 158 -9.97 0.05 7.16
CA SER A 158 -11.31 -0.56 7.16
C SER A 158 -11.47 -1.45 8.39
N GLN A 159 -12.66 -2.02 8.59
CA GLN A 159 -12.78 -3.20 9.45
C GLN A 159 -11.84 -4.30 8.95
N SER A 160 -11.22 -5.04 9.88
CA SER A 160 -10.21 -6.07 9.55
C SER A 160 -10.74 -7.17 8.66
N LYS A 161 -12.02 -7.53 8.81
CA LYS A 161 -12.69 -8.52 7.96
C LYS A 161 -12.82 -8.10 6.50
N ASP A 162 -12.94 -6.80 6.24
CA ASP A 162 -13.15 -6.23 4.91
C ASP A 162 -11.81 -5.76 4.28
N PHE A 163 -10.75 -5.63 5.07
CA PHE A 163 -9.46 -5.11 4.64
C PHE A 163 -8.82 -5.83 3.43
N PRO A 164 -8.91 -7.16 3.30
CA PRO A 164 -8.40 -7.85 2.11
C PRO A 164 -9.01 -7.34 0.80
N ASP A 165 -10.29 -6.94 0.81
CA ASP A 165 -11.00 -6.45 -0.38
C ASP A 165 -10.52 -5.05 -0.78
N TYR A 166 -10.11 -4.24 0.19
CA TYR A 166 -9.60 -2.88 -0.03
C TYR A 166 -8.09 -2.77 -0.14
N TYR A 167 -7.33 -3.84 0.17
CA TYR A 167 -5.88 -3.82 0.18
C TYR A 167 -5.29 -3.28 -1.13
N ARG A 168 -5.80 -3.76 -2.27
CA ARG A 168 -5.29 -3.35 -3.59
C ARG A 168 -5.67 -1.91 -3.95
N LEU A 169 -6.84 -1.45 -3.54
CA LEU A 169 -7.26 -0.05 -3.68
C LEU A 169 -6.31 0.85 -2.89
N PHE A 170 -6.08 0.50 -1.63
CA PHE A 170 -5.19 1.23 -0.72
C PHE A 170 -3.76 1.28 -1.27
N TYR A 171 -3.23 0.13 -1.67
CA TYR A 171 -1.90 0.03 -2.27
C TYR A 171 -1.76 0.89 -3.52
N TYR A 172 -2.75 0.83 -4.43
CA TYR A 172 -2.76 1.63 -5.66
C TYR A 172 -2.68 3.12 -5.37
N ILE A 173 -3.54 3.63 -4.46
CA ILE A 173 -3.54 5.06 -4.12
C ILE A 173 -2.19 5.49 -3.54
N ALA A 174 -1.64 4.70 -2.61
CA ALA A 174 -0.33 4.98 -2.02
C ALA A 174 0.79 5.00 -3.07
N GLN A 175 0.73 4.11 -4.06
CA GLN A 175 1.70 4.06 -5.17
C GLN A 175 1.63 5.31 -6.06
N GLN A 176 0.43 5.86 -6.24
CA GLN A 176 0.18 7.07 -7.03
C GLN A 176 0.39 8.37 -6.23
N TYR A 177 0.80 8.30 -4.97
CA TYR A 177 1.10 9.48 -4.16
C TYR A 177 2.28 10.26 -4.77
N ARG A 178 2.12 11.58 -4.88
CA ARG A 178 3.11 12.46 -5.48
C ARG A 178 3.40 13.66 -4.59
N ILE A 179 4.65 14.09 -4.60
CA ILE A 179 5.11 15.32 -3.95
C ILE A 179 5.70 16.21 -5.04
N SER A 180 5.14 17.41 -5.17
CA SER A 180 5.66 18.47 -6.02
C SER A 180 6.86 19.08 -5.33
N ARG A 181 7.98 19.17 -6.04
CA ARG A 181 9.15 19.89 -5.55
C ARG A 181 8.77 21.36 -5.46
N THR A 182 8.57 21.90 -4.26
CA THR A 182 8.48 23.35 -4.10
C THR A 182 9.82 23.93 -4.57
N GLY A 183 9.78 24.77 -5.61
CA GLY A 183 10.97 25.42 -6.16
C GLY A 183 11.75 26.12 -5.05
N GLY A 184 13.07 25.91 -5.04
CA GLY A 184 13.99 26.65 -4.18
C GLY A 184 14.13 28.10 -4.60
#